data_AF-A0A0F7VM59-F1
#
_entry.id   AF-A0A0F7VM59-F1
#
_cell.length_a   1.000
_cell.length_b   1.000
_cell.length_c   1.000
_cell.angle_alpha   90.00
_cell.angle_beta   90.00
_cell.angle_gamma   90.00
#
_symmetry.space_group_name_H-M   'P 1'
#
loop_
_entity.id
_entity.type
_entity.pdbx_description
1 polymer ?
#
loop_
_entity_poly.entity_id
_entity_poly.type
_entity_poly.pdbx_seq_one_letter_code
_entity_poly.pdbx_strand_id
1 'polypeptide(L)'
;MSESIRTGTGGTGEKVKAETSATAGQAKQAASQLTGTAGEQARAVVGEARQQAGTAIGDLRGRAMGEAEEQTKRAAGTLRQWANDLSDLARRADSDSPARSLVTQAADKGHWAADYLDEQGVEGMVSDLRGFARRRPGAFLGGALVAGLVVGRLAKAAGSASRSDGAGEGQTAVTAGRGPVETPASSALPPGPPPAGPPPTAPPQAPAAPTGVRPTGAPVRPYPEV
;
A
#
# COMPACT_ATOMS: atom_id res chain seq x y z
N MET A 1 57.08 14.51 5.51
CA MET A 1 55.97 13.64 5.96
C MET A 1 54.68 14.36 5.65
N SER A 2 53.99 13.99 4.57
CA SER A 2 52.70 14.55 4.17
C SER A 2 51.76 13.38 3.95
N GLU A 3 50.93 13.08 4.94
CA GLU A 3 49.92 12.04 4.84
C GLU A 3 48.75 12.53 3.98
N SER A 4 48.42 11.73 2.97
CA SER A 4 47.29 11.94 2.08
C SER A 4 46.07 11.26 2.68
N ILE A 5 45.15 12.02 3.29
CA ILE A 5 43.83 11.52 3.65
C ILE A 5 43.03 11.37 2.35
N ARG A 6 43.03 10.16 1.79
CA ARG A 6 42.13 9.75 0.71
C ARG A 6 40.77 9.45 1.32
N THR A 7 39.83 10.38 1.17
CA THR A 7 38.45 10.27 1.62
C THR A 7 37.73 9.09 0.94
N GLY A 8 37.21 8.18 1.76
CA GLY A 8 36.53 6.95 1.35
C GLY A 8 35.07 7.15 0.98
N THR A 9 34.79 7.77 -0.16
CA THR A 9 33.41 7.93 -0.68
C THR A 9 33.01 6.85 -1.69
N GLY A 10 33.95 6.01 -2.15
CA GLY A 10 33.66 4.88 -3.07
C GLY A 10 33.17 3.59 -2.40
N GLY A 11 33.57 3.34 -1.14
CA GLY A 11 33.32 2.05 -0.49
C GLY A 11 31.88 1.81 -0.01
N THR A 12 31.14 2.87 0.32
CA THR A 12 29.78 2.75 0.88
C THR A 12 28.75 2.47 -0.21
N GLY A 13 28.88 3.09 -1.39
CA GLY A 13 27.98 2.84 -2.53
C GLY A 13 28.11 1.43 -3.09
N GLU A 14 29.33 0.89 -3.19
CA GLU A 14 29.57 -0.48 -3.64
C GLU A 14 29.11 -1.53 -2.63
N LYS A 15 29.30 -1.30 -1.32
CA LYS A 15 28.80 -2.21 -0.28
C LYS A 15 27.28 -2.25 -0.23
N VAL A 16 26.62 -1.10 -0.27
CA VAL A 16 25.14 -1.03 -0.32
C VAL A 16 24.61 -1.69 -1.59
N LYS A 17 25.25 -1.47 -2.74
CA LYS A 17 24.84 -2.11 -4.00
C LYS A 17 25.06 -3.62 -4.00
N ALA A 18 26.16 -4.10 -3.40
CA ALA A 18 26.46 -5.52 -3.26
C ALA A 18 25.46 -6.21 -2.32
N GLU A 19 25.20 -5.64 -1.14
CA GLU A 19 24.21 -6.14 -0.18
C GLU A 19 22.80 -6.11 -0.76
N THR A 20 22.42 -5.00 -1.41
CA THR A 20 21.12 -4.90 -2.10
C THR A 20 21.00 -5.92 -3.22
N SER A 21 22.07 -6.20 -3.98
CA SER A 21 22.04 -7.22 -5.03
C SER A 21 21.94 -8.64 -4.47
N ALA A 22 22.58 -8.91 -3.34
CA ALA A 22 22.53 -10.20 -2.66
C ALA A 22 21.12 -10.46 -2.09
N THR A 23 20.56 -9.47 -1.40
CA THR A 23 19.18 -9.51 -0.89
C THR A 23 18.16 -9.56 -2.03
N ALA A 24 18.35 -8.80 -3.11
CA ALA A 24 17.48 -8.85 -4.28
C ALA A 24 17.54 -10.22 -4.99
N GLY A 25 18.72 -10.85 -5.04
CA GLY A 25 18.91 -12.20 -5.56
C GLY A 25 18.14 -13.24 -4.74
N GLN A 26 18.26 -13.19 -3.41
CA GLN A 26 17.53 -14.09 -2.50
C GLN A 26 16.01 -13.86 -2.57
N ALA A 27 15.56 -12.61 -2.59
CA ALA A 27 14.15 -12.25 -2.72
C ALA A 27 13.58 -12.71 -4.07
N LYS A 28 14.34 -12.58 -5.16
CA LYS A 28 13.93 -13.06 -6.49
C LYS A 28 13.77 -14.58 -6.50
N GLN A 29 14.67 -15.30 -5.85
CA GLN A 29 14.65 -16.76 -5.81
C GLN A 29 13.47 -17.29 -4.97
N ALA A 30 13.19 -16.66 -3.83
CA ALA A 30 12.02 -16.93 -3.01
C ALA A 30 10.70 -16.56 -3.73
N ALA A 31 10.67 -15.42 -4.41
CA ALA A 31 9.53 -14.99 -5.22
C ALA A 31 9.26 -15.93 -6.39
N SER A 32 10.30 -16.43 -7.06
CA SER A 32 10.18 -17.41 -8.16
C SER A 32 9.57 -18.74 -7.70
N GLN A 33 9.87 -19.18 -6.47
CA GLN A 33 9.24 -20.38 -5.89
C GLN A 33 7.77 -20.16 -5.51
N LEU A 34 7.41 -18.95 -5.06
CA LEU A 34 6.02 -18.59 -4.74
C LEU A 34 5.15 -18.40 -6.00
N THR A 35 5.71 -17.94 -7.12
CA THR A 35 4.96 -17.69 -8.36
C THR A 35 4.32 -18.94 -8.98
N GLY A 36 4.84 -20.13 -8.71
CA GLY A 36 4.31 -21.39 -9.26
C GLY A 36 3.00 -21.84 -8.62
N THR A 37 2.83 -21.65 -7.31
CA THR A 37 1.71 -22.22 -6.52
C THR A 37 0.73 -21.15 -6.02
N ALA A 38 1.18 -19.90 -5.83
CA ALA A 38 0.32 -18.81 -5.37
C ALA A 38 -0.51 -18.17 -6.49
N GLY A 39 -0.14 -18.37 -7.77
CA GLY A 39 -0.78 -17.72 -8.91
C GLY A 39 -2.27 -18.07 -9.08
N GLU A 40 -2.66 -19.28 -8.68
CA GLU A 40 -4.06 -19.77 -8.77
C GLU A 40 -4.92 -19.21 -7.63
N GLN A 41 -4.39 -19.21 -6.40
CA GLN A 41 -5.07 -18.62 -5.23
C GLN A 41 -5.14 -17.08 -5.35
N ALA A 42 -4.11 -16.46 -5.89
CA ALA A 42 -4.09 -15.02 -6.15
C ALA A 42 -5.16 -14.61 -7.16
N ARG A 43 -5.47 -15.42 -8.17
CA ARG A 43 -6.55 -15.11 -9.12
C ARG A 43 -7.93 -15.09 -8.45
N ALA A 44 -8.18 -16.01 -7.51
CA ALA A 44 -9.43 -16.03 -6.75
C ALA A 44 -9.53 -14.79 -5.83
N VAL A 45 -8.47 -14.45 -5.11
CA VAL A 45 -8.42 -13.26 -4.25
C VAL A 45 -8.52 -11.97 -5.05
N VAL A 46 -7.88 -11.89 -6.23
CA VAL A 46 -7.98 -10.72 -7.12
C VAL A 46 -9.38 -10.57 -7.71
N GLY A 47 -10.07 -11.67 -8.00
CA GLY A 47 -11.46 -11.64 -8.47
C GLY A 47 -12.40 -11.06 -7.42
N GLU A 48 -12.31 -11.59 -6.19
CA GLU A 48 -13.10 -11.14 -5.04
C GLU A 48 -12.78 -9.68 -4.67
N ALA A 49 -11.50 -9.34 -4.58
CA ALA A 49 -11.04 -7.99 -4.28
C ALA A 49 -11.47 -6.98 -5.35
N ARG A 50 -11.48 -7.35 -6.64
CA ARG A 50 -11.99 -6.48 -7.71
C ARG A 50 -13.47 -6.21 -7.57
N GLN A 51 -14.25 -7.22 -7.19
CA GLN A 51 -15.69 -7.07 -7.02
C GLN A 51 -16.01 -6.17 -5.82
N GLN A 52 -15.36 -6.40 -4.68
CA GLN A 52 -15.51 -5.56 -3.49
C GLN A 52 -15.01 -4.13 -3.72
N ALA A 53 -13.86 -3.96 -4.38
CA ALA A 53 -13.35 -2.64 -4.75
C ALA A 53 -14.25 -1.91 -5.75
N GLY A 54 -14.82 -2.63 -6.72
CA GLY A 54 -15.75 -2.08 -7.70
C GLY A 54 -17.01 -1.50 -7.04
N THR A 55 -17.60 -2.23 -6.10
CA THR A 55 -18.75 -1.74 -5.32
C THR A 55 -18.37 -0.53 -4.47
N ALA A 56 -17.26 -0.59 -3.74
CA ALA A 56 -16.80 0.53 -2.91
C ALA A 56 -16.51 1.80 -3.74
N ILE A 57 -15.89 1.67 -4.91
CA ILE A 57 -15.63 2.79 -5.83
C ILE A 57 -16.95 3.32 -6.42
N GLY A 58 -17.89 2.44 -6.75
CA GLY A 58 -19.22 2.83 -7.23
C GLY A 58 -19.98 3.65 -6.19
N ASP A 59 -19.99 3.19 -4.94
CA ASP A 59 -20.62 3.87 -3.82
C ASP A 59 -19.93 5.21 -3.50
N LEU A 60 -18.60 5.24 -3.50
CA LEU A 60 -17.80 6.46 -3.36
C LEU A 60 -18.12 7.47 -4.47
N ARG A 61 -18.23 7.02 -5.73
CA ARG A 61 -18.57 7.89 -6.87
C ARG A 61 -19.99 8.43 -6.74
N GLY A 62 -20.96 7.59 -6.37
CA GLY A 62 -22.34 8.01 -6.16
C GLY A 62 -22.46 9.06 -5.05
N ARG A 63 -21.76 8.85 -3.93
CA ARG A 63 -21.72 9.80 -2.80
C ARG A 63 -20.95 11.07 -3.13
N ALA A 64 -19.79 10.95 -3.79
CA ALA A 64 -18.99 12.10 -4.20
C ALA A 64 -19.77 12.99 -5.18
N MET A 65 -20.51 12.43 -6.13
CA MET A 65 -21.36 13.20 -7.04
C MET A 65 -22.57 13.84 -6.32
N GLY A 66 -23.09 13.20 -5.27
CA GLY A 66 -24.21 13.73 -4.45
C GLY A 66 -23.80 14.79 -3.42
N GLU A 67 -22.57 14.73 -2.89
CA GLU A 67 -22.04 15.66 -1.88
C GLU A 67 -21.14 16.76 -2.48
N ALA A 68 -20.84 16.68 -3.79
CA ALA A 68 -19.87 17.54 -4.47
C ALA A 68 -20.18 19.03 -4.32
N GLU A 69 -21.42 19.50 -4.46
CA GLU A 69 -21.66 20.95 -4.58
C GLU A 69 -21.40 21.73 -3.28
N GLU A 70 -21.79 21.20 -2.13
CA GLU A 70 -21.59 21.87 -0.83
C GLU A 70 -20.16 21.69 -0.30
N GLN A 71 -19.55 20.52 -0.52
CA GLN A 71 -18.17 20.27 -0.10
C GLN A 71 -17.15 20.96 -1.02
N THR A 72 -17.46 21.14 -2.31
CA THR A 72 -16.59 21.84 -3.27
C THR A 72 -16.44 23.31 -2.90
N LYS A 73 -17.50 23.99 -2.46
CA LYS A 73 -17.40 25.40 -2.03
C LYS A 73 -16.50 25.57 -0.80
N ARG A 74 -16.59 24.67 0.17
CA ARG A 74 -15.71 24.67 1.35
C ARG A 74 -14.27 24.30 0.99
N ALA A 75 -14.07 23.29 0.16
CA ALA A 75 -12.76 22.88 -0.32
C ALA A 75 -12.08 23.98 -1.15
N ALA A 76 -12.82 24.68 -2.02
CA ALA A 76 -12.31 25.78 -2.82
C ALA A 76 -11.82 26.95 -1.94
N GLY A 77 -12.51 27.24 -0.83
CA GLY A 77 -12.05 28.21 0.17
C GLY A 77 -10.71 27.82 0.79
N THR A 78 -10.59 26.57 1.25
CA THR A 78 -9.35 26.04 1.83
C THR A 78 -8.19 26.01 0.82
N LEU A 79 -8.47 25.63 -0.44
CA LEU A 79 -7.48 25.62 -1.51
C LEU A 79 -6.98 27.02 -1.87
N ARG A 80 -7.89 28.00 -1.88
CA ARG A 80 -7.56 29.42 -2.13
C ARG A 80 -6.67 29.98 -1.02
N GLN A 81 -6.95 29.61 0.23
CA GLN A 81 -6.14 29.97 1.40
C GLN A 81 -4.72 29.42 1.26
N TRP A 82 -4.58 28.12 0.98
CA TRP A 82 -3.26 27.48 0.79
C TRP A 82 -2.51 28.04 -0.41
N ALA A 83 -3.19 28.32 -1.52
CA ALA A 83 -2.57 28.93 -2.68
C ALA A 83 -2.01 30.33 -2.37
N ASN A 84 -2.70 31.10 -1.53
CA ASN A 84 -2.22 32.41 -1.08
C ASN A 84 -1.02 32.26 -0.14
N ASP A 85 -1.07 31.33 0.82
CA ASP A 85 0.04 31.07 1.76
C ASP A 85 1.30 30.56 1.03
N LEU A 86 1.12 29.67 0.05
CA LEU A 86 2.19 29.16 -0.82
C LEU A 86 2.76 30.25 -1.73
N SER A 87 1.90 31.12 -2.26
CA SER A 87 2.33 32.27 -3.06
C SER A 87 3.16 33.25 -2.23
N ASP A 88 2.76 33.52 -0.98
CA ASP A 88 3.51 34.39 -0.07
C ASP A 88 4.82 33.75 0.40
N LEU A 89 4.83 32.43 0.64
CA LEU A 89 6.05 31.66 0.90
C LEU A 89 7.00 31.67 -0.31
N ALA A 90 6.48 31.47 -1.53
CA ALA A 90 7.28 31.49 -2.75
C ALA A 90 7.85 32.87 -3.05
N ARG A 91 7.12 33.95 -2.74
CA ARG A 91 7.61 35.34 -2.84
C ARG A 91 8.69 35.66 -1.80
N ARG A 92 8.69 34.98 -0.65
CA ARG A 92 9.68 35.12 0.43
C ARG A 92 10.81 34.09 0.37
N ALA A 93 10.70 33.08 -0.47
CA ALA A 93 11.72 32.05 -0.64
C ALA A 93 12.88 32.60 -1.46
N ASP A 94 14.05 32.73 -0.81
CA ASP A 94 15.27 33.20 -1.43
C ASP A 94 15.73 32.31 -2.60
N SER A 95 16.28 32.96 -3.63
CA SER A 95 16.42 32.44 -5.00
C SER A 95 17.55 31.41 -5.22
N ASP A 96 18.28 31.01 -4.18
CA ASP A 96 19.61 30.39 -4.29
C ASP A 96 19.68 28.90 -3.85
N SER A 97 18.57 28.16 -3.95
CA SER A 97 18.49 26.76 -3.53
C SER A 97 18.60 25.76 -4.69
N PRO A 98 19.35 24.65 -4.56
CA PRO A 98 19.36 23.55 -5.53
C PRO A 98 17.99 22.93 -5.80
N ALA A 99 17.01 23.16 -4.91
CA ALA A 99 15.60 22.84 -5.16
C ALA A 99 15.04 23.54 -6.41
N ARG A 100 15.56 24.70 -6.81
CA ARG A 100 15.13 25.42 -8.02
C ARG A 100 15.33 24.58 -9.27
N SER A 101 16.45 23.87 -9.40
CA SER A 101 16.71 23.02 -10.57
C SER A 101 15.68 21.88 -10.71
N LEU A 102 15.29 21.29 -9.59
CA LEU A 102 14.27 20.25 -9.53
C LEU A 102 12.87 20.82 -9.79
N VAL A 103 12.59 22.01 -9.28
CA VAL A 103 11.32 22.72 -9.53
C VAL A 103 11.22 23.14 -10.99
N THR A 104 12.29 23.63 -11.61
CA THR A 104 12.33 23.96 -13.04
C THR A 104 12.13 22.71 -13.89
N GLN A 105 12.82 21.62 -13.56
CA GLN A 105 12.68 20.36 -14.28
C GLN A 105 11.28 19.74 -14.09
N ALA A 106 10.65 19.94 -12.94
CA ALA A 106 9.25 19.58 -12.71
C ALA A 106 8.29 20.49 -13.48
N ALA A 107 8.58 21.80 -13.60
CA ALA A 107 7.78 22.74 -14.36
C ALA A 107 7.79 22.42 -15.86
N ASP A 108 8.95 22.09 -16.43
CA ASP A 108 9.08 21.66 -17.83
C ASP A 108 8.27 20.37 -18.09
N LYS A 109 8.30 19.42 -17.16
CA LYS A 109 7.49 18.20 -17.23
C LYS A 109 6.00 18.48 -17.06
N GLY A 110 5.65 19.47 -16.23
CA GLY A 110 4.29 19.93 -16.02
C GLY A 110 3.69 20.58 -17.27
N HIS A 111 4.49 21.34 -18.02
CA HIS A 111 4.05 21.95 -19.28
C HIS A 111 3.71 20.87 -20.32
N TRP A 112 4.59 19.89 -20.51
CA TRP A 112 4.31 18.75 -21.38
C TRP A 112 3.07 17.96 -20.95
N ALA A 113 2.84 17.80 -19.65
CA ALA A 113 1.63 17.15 -19.15
C ALA A 113 0.37 17.98 -19.40
N ALA A 114 0.46 19.32 -19.33
CA ALA A 114 -0.65 20.21 -19.63
C ALA A 114 -0.99 20.19 -21.13
N ASP A 115 0.02 20.28 -22.00
CA ASP A 115 -0.17 20.17 -23.46
C ASP A 115 -0.77 18.82 -23.86
N TYR A 116 -0.26 17.73 -23.26
CA TYR A 116 -0.81 16.39 -23.47
C TYR A 116 -2.28 16.28 -23.05
N LEU A 117 -2.64 16.92 -21.95
CA LEU A 117 -4.01 16.94 -21.44
C LEU A 117 -4.93 17.79 -22.32
N ASP A 118 -4.43 18.88 -22.89
CA ASP A 118 -5.15 19.73 -23.84
C ASP A 118 -5.39 19.00 -25.18
N GLU A 119 -4.38 18.33 -25.71
CA GLU A 119 -4.47 17.63 -27.00
C GLU A 119 -5.23 16.31 -26.94
N GLN A 120 -5.04 15.51 -25.89
CA GLN A 120 -5.59 14.14 -25.81
C GLN A 120 -6.73 13.98 -24.81
N GLY A 121 -6.94 14.98 -23.95
CA GLY A 121 -7.93 14.92 -22.89
C GLY A 121 -7.65 13.84 -21.85
N VAL A 122 -8.55 13.77 -20.87
CA VAL A 122 -8.48 12.78 -19.78
C VAL A 122 -8.65 11.35 -20.30
N GLU A 123 -9.48 11.16 -21.32
CA GLU A 123 -9.80 9.85 -21.86
C GLU A 123 -8.63 9.21 -22.60
N GLY A 124 -7.85 10.01 -23.35
CA GLY A 124 -6.60 9.58 -23.98
C GLY A 124 -5.56 9.15 -22.94
N MET A 125 -5.35 9.97 -21.90
CA MET A 125 -4.41 9.65 -20.82
C MET A 125 -4.76 8.34 -20.11
N VAL A 126 -6.03 8.10 -19.78
CA VAL A 126 -6.47 6.84 -19.14
C VAL A 126 -6.27 5.64 -20.07
N SER A 127 -6.52 5.80 -21.36
CA SER A 127 -6.28 4.77 -22.36
C SER A 127 -4.80 4.38 -22.42
N ASP A 128 -3.89 5.36 -22.42
CA ASP A 128 -2.44 5.13 -22.47
C ASP A 128 -1.89 4.53 -21.18
N LEU A 129 -2.37 4.98 -20.02
CA LEU A 129 -2.08 4.35 -18.72
C LEU A 129 -2.53 2.89 -18.69
N ARG A 130 -3.71 2.58 -19.25
CA ARG A 130 -4.21 1.21 -19.38
C ARG A 130 -3.34 0.38 -20.34
N GLY A 131 -2.86 0.99 -21.43
CA GLY A 131 -1.88 0.40 -22.34
C GLY A 131 -0.55 0.09 -21.65
N PHE A 132 -0.02 1.04 -20.87
CA PHE A 132 1.20 0.88 -20.09
C PHE A 132 1.06 -0.22 -19.03
N ALA A 133 -0.05 -0.24 -18.28
CA ALA A 133 -0.32 -1.25 -17.27
C ALA A 133 -0.35 -2.67 -17.86
N ARG A 134 -0.89 -2.84 -19.07
CA ARG A 134 -0.90 -4.13 -19.78
C ARG A 134 0.48 -4.54 -20.30
N ARG A 135 1.28 -3.58 -20.78
CA ARG A 135 2.62 -3.85 -21.34
C ARG A 135 3.67 -4.09 -20.25
N ARG A 136 3.55 -3.44 -19.09
CA ARG A 136 4.50 -3.54 -17.98
C ARG A 136 3.78 -3.66 -16.63
N PRO A 137 3.16 -4.81 -16.33
CA PRO A 137 2.38 -5.00 -15.11
C PRO A 137 3.21 -4.76 -13.83
N GLY A 138 4.47 -5.23 -13.78
CA GLY A 138 5.31 -5.05 -12.58
C GLY A 138 5.67 -3.58 -12.28
N ALA A 139 6.00 -2.80 -13.31
CA ALA A 139 6.33 -1.38 -13.13
C ALA A 139 5.09 -0.57 -12.72
N PHE A 140 3.93 -0.88 -13.31
CA PHE A 140 2.67 -0.24 -12.94
C PHE A 140 2.27 -0.54 -11.49
N LEU A 141 2.32 -1.81 -11.05
CA LEU A 141 1.99 -2.17 -9.68
C LEU A 141 2.96 -1.52 -8.67
N GLY A 142 4.26 -1.53 -8.95
CA GLY A 142 5.27 -0.88 -8.10
C GLY A 142 5.07 0.63 -8.01
N GLY A 143 4.83 1.29 -9.15
CA GLY A 143 4.55 2.73 -9.20
C GLY A 143 3.26 3.11 -8.50
N ALA A 144 2.18 2.35 -8.73
CA ALA A 144 0.88 2.59 -8.10
C ALA A 144 0.94 2.43 -6.57
N LEU A 145 1.76 1.51 -6.05
CA LEU A 145 1.92 1.33 -4.61
C LEU A 145 2.63 2.54 -3.99
N VAL A 146 3.71 3.02 -4.60
CA VAL A 146 4.44 4.21 -4.12
C VAL A 146 3.55 5.44 -4.21
N ALA A 147 2.92 5.66 -5.37
CA ALA A 147 2.01 6.79 -5.58
C ALA A 147 0.81 6.74 -4.63
N GLY A 148 0.22 5.56 -4.44
CA GLY A 148 -0.90 5.34 -3.53
C GLY A 148 -0.53 5.62 -2.07
N LEU A 149 0.70 5.31 -1.63
CA LEU A 149 1.16 5.63 -0.28
C LEU A 149 1.35 7.13 -0.08
N VAL A 150 1.89 7.83 -1.08
CA VAL A 150 2.03 9.30 -1.04
C VAL A 150 0.66 9.97 -0.98
N VAL A 151 -0.23 9.63 -1.90
CA VAL A 151 -1.59 10.18 -1.95
C VAL A 151 -2.39 9.80 -0.70
N GLY A 152 -2.28 8.56 -0.23
CA GLY A 152 -2.98 8.08 0.96
C GLY A 152 -2.51 8.78 2.23
N ARG A 153 -1.21 9.08 2.37
CA ARG A 153 -0.66 9.86 3.48
C ARG A 153 -1.14 11.31 3.43
N LEU A 154 -1.22 11.92 2.25
CA LEU A 154 -1.76 13.27 2.05
C LEU A 154 -3.26 13.35 2.36
N ALA A 155 -4.06 12.41 1.86
CA ALA A 155 -5.49 12.33 2.17
C ALA A 155 -5.75 12.12 3.66
N LYS A 156 -4.92 11.29 4.33
CA LYS A 156 -4.95 11.09 5.79
C LYS A 156 -4.62 12.39 6.54
N ALA A 157 -3.61 13.14 6.08
CA ALA A 157 -3.21 14.40 6.69
C ALA A 157 -4.26 15.51 6.48
N ALA A 158 -4.82 15.62 5.28
CA ALA A 158 -5.89 16.58 4.96
C ALA A 158 -7.18 16.28 5.74
N GLY A 159 -7.56 15.00 5.88
CA GLY A 159 -8.71 14.59 6.69
C GLY A 159 -8.48 14.70 8.20
N SER A 160 -7.23 14.77 8.65
CA SER A 160 -6.87 15.02 10.05
C SER A 160 -6.86 16.52 10.37
N ALA A 161 -6.47 17.38 9.43
CA ALA A 161 -6.52 18.84 9.59
C ALA A 161 -7.95 19.36 9.78
N SER A 162 -8.93 18.75 9.11
CA SER A 162 -10.35 19.14 9.23
C SER A 162 -11.03 18.76 10.56
N ARG A 163 -10.37 18.02 11.47
CA ARG A 163 -10.94 17.70 12.80
C ARG A 163 -10.36 18.53 13.95
N SER A 164 -9.52 19.52 13.65
CA SER A 164 -8.86 20.34 14.68
C SER A 164 -9.55 21.69 14.94
N ASP A 165 -10.55 22.08 14.15
CA ASP A 165 -11.34 23.29 14.37
C ASP A 165 -12.71 22.95 14.99
N GLY A 166 -12.69 22.60 16.28
CA GLY A 166 -13.91 22.19 16.97
C GLY A 166 -13.71 21.71 18.41
N ALA A 167 -12.78 22.30 19.15
CA ALA A 167 -12.73 22.16 20.61
C ALA A 167 -12.55 23.56 21.19
N GLY A 168 -13.68 24.12 21.65
CA GLY A 168 -13.73 25.43 22.26
C GLY A 168 -12.86 25.54 23.51
N GLU A 169 -12.47 26.78 23.79
CA GLU A 169 -11.85 27.27 25.00
C GLU A 169 -12.35 26.61 26.30
N GLY A 170 -11.41 26.24 27.16
CA GLY A 170 -11.67 25.97 28.57
C GLY A 170 -10.54 25.25 29.30
N GLN A 171 -9.70 26.02 30.01
CA GLN A 171 -8.87 25.60 31.16
C GLN A 171 -7.69 24.63 30.88
N THR A 172 -6.44 24.82 31.34
CA THR A 172 -5.84 25.74 32.31
C THR A 172 -4.32 25.71 32.13
N ALA A 173 -3.66 26.84 32.32
CA ALA A 173 -2.21 26.97 32.40
C ALA A 173 -1.60 26.07 33.49
N VAL A 174 -0.44 25.45 33.25
CA VAL A 174 0.67 25.30 34.23
C VAL A 174 2.00 25.06 33.48
N THR A 175 2.87 26.07 33.57
CA THR A 175 4.28 26.05 33.99
C THR A 175 5.28 25.05 33.39
N ALA A 176 6.36 25.63 32.86
CA ALA A 176 7.64 25.00 32.59
C ALA A 176 8.18 24.18 33.79
N GLY A 177 8.38 22.88 33.59
CA GLY A 177 9.01 22.00 34.57
C GLY A 177 9.34 20.64 33.95
N ARG A 178 10.64 20.31 33.96
CA ARG A 178 11.21 19.02 33.53
C ARG A 178 10.52 17.85 34.26
N GLY A 179 9.93 16.89 33.52
CA GLY A 179 9.35 15.64 34.04
C GLY A 179 9.08 14.61 32.93
N PRO A 180 9.05 13.30 33.21
CA PRO A 180 9.06 12.24 32.19
C PRO A 180 7.72 12.14 31.45
N VAL A 181 7.78 11.67 30.20
CA VAL A 181 6.62 11.42 29.31
C VAL A 181 5.57 10.57 30.03
N GLU A 182 4.44 11.18 30.38
CA GLU A 182 3.23 10.45 30.72
C GLU A 182 2.59 9.93 29.42
N THR A 183 2.49 8.60 29.39
CA THR A 183 1.72 7.84 28.41
C THR A 183 0.23 8.11 28.69
N PRO A 184 -0.62 8.45 27.70
CA PRO A 184 -2.04 8.61 27.98
C PRO A 184 -2.60 7.29 28.52
N ALA A 185 -3.17 7.35 29.72
CA ALA A 185 -3.78 6.23 30.41
C ALA A 185 -4.93 5.67 29.55
N SER A 186 -4.65 4.53 28.92
CA SER A 186 -5.67 3.64 28.38
C SER A 186 -6.57 3.23 29.53
N SER A 187 -7.84 3.64 29.50
CA SER A 187 -8.86 3.07 30.39
C SER A 187 -8.77 1.54 30.29
N ALA A 188 -8.41 0.92 31.40
CA ALA A 188 -8.32 -0.52 31.51
C ALA A 188 -9.72 -1.11 31.34
N LEU A 189 -9.94 -1.83 30.23
CA LEU A 189 -10.97 -2.86 30.20
C LEU A 189 -10.67 -3.87 31.31
N PRO A 190 -11.68 -4.42 32.00
CA PRO A 190 -11.46 -5.55 32.90
C PRO A 190 -10.79 -6.69 32.10
N PRO A 191 -9.85 -7.45 32.69
CA PRO A 191 -9.22 -8.55 31.98
C PRO A 191 -10.29 -9.55 31.55
N GLY A 192 -10.47 -9.69 30.24
CA GLY A 192 -11.23 -10.79 29.67
C GLY A 192 -10.57 -12.12 30.03
N PRO A 193 -11.33 -13.23 30.06
CA PRO A 193 -10.76 -14.55 30.30
C PRO A 193 -9.65 -14.83 29.27
N PRO A 194 -8.57 -15.53 29.66
CA PRO A 194 -7.45 -15.81 28.77
C PRO A 194 -7.93 -16.53 27.51
N PRO A 195 -7.35 -16.23 26.33
CA PRO A 195 -7.66 -16.99 25.13
C PRO A 195 -7.34 -18.47 25.38
N ALA A 196 -8.32 -19.34 25.13
CA ALA A 196 -8.08 -20.77 25.06
C ALA A 196 -6.90 -21.01 24.12
N GLY A 197 -5.92 -21.81 24.56
CA GLY A 197 -4.77 -22.18 23.76
C GLY A 197 -5.19 -22.82 22.42
N PRO A 198 -4.23 -23.00 21.48
CA PRO A 198 -4.53 -23.69 20.24
C PRO A 198 -5.17 -25.05 20.54
N PRO A 199 -6.19 -25.48 19.78
CA PRO A 199 -6.83 -26.76 20.01
C PRO A 199 -5.77 -27.87 20.02
N PRO A 200 -5.89 -28.89 20.89
CA PRO A 200 -4.96 -30.00 20.86
C PRO A 200 -4.94 -30.58 19.45
N THR A 201 -3.75 -30.64 18.87
CA THR A 201 -3.49 -31.31 17.60
C THR A 201 -4.03 -32.72 17.73
N ALA A 202 -5.06 -33.06 16.94
CA ALA A 202 -5.49 -34.44 16.81
C ALA A 202 -4.27 -35.28 16.42
N PRO A 203 -4.07 -36.48 17.01
CA PRO A 203 -2.99 -37.36 16.57
C PRO A 203 -3.13 -37.61 15.07
N PRO A 204 -2.00 -37.78 14.34
CA PRO A 204 -2.06 -38.05 12.91
C PRO A 204 -2.97 -39.23 12.66
N GLN A 205 -4.04 -39.01 11.90
CA GLN A 205 -4.85 -40.10 11.39
C GLN A 205 -3.91 -40.95 10.54
N ALA A 206 -3.67 -42.20 10.99
CA ALA A 206 -2.95 -43.18 10.21
C ALA A 206 -3.61 -43.30 8.82
N PRO A 207 -2.83 -43.50 7.74
CA PRO A 207 -3.40 -43.71 6.43
C PRO A 207 -4.40 -44.86 6.51
N ALA A 208 -5.61 -44.63 5.98
CA ALA A 208 -6.62 -45.65 5.85
C ALA A 208 -5.98 -46.87 5.16
N ALA A 209 -5.86 -47.97 5.89
CA ALA A 209 -5.47 -49.23 5.31
C ALA A 209 -6.46 -49.56 4.18
N PRO A 210 -6.01 -49.99 3.00
CA PRO A 210 -6.92 -50.49 2.00
C PRO A 210 -7.69 -51.66 2.61
N THR A 211 -9.01 -51.51 2.71
CA THR A 211 -9.91 -52.59 3.11
C THR A 211 -9.60 -53.78 2.22
N GLY A 212 -9.02 -54.82 2.83
CA GLY A 212 -8.75 -56.08 2.15
C GLY A 212 -10.05 -56.60 1.55
N VAL A 213 -10.10 -56.66 0.22
CA VAL A 213 -11.10 -57.43 -0.50
C VAL A 213 -10.90 -58.87 -0.07
N ARG A 214 -11.83 -59.39 0.74
CA ARG A 214 -11.83 -60.80 1.13
C ARG A 214 -12.12 -61.62 -0.13
N PRO A 215 -11.22 -62.51 -0.59
CA PRO A 215 -11.61 -63.50 -1.58
C PRO A 215 -12.51 -64.51 -0.85
N THR A 216 -13.78 -64.58 -1.21
CA THR A 216 -14.65 -65.65 -0.73
C THR A 216 -15.50 -66.14 -1.88
N GLY A 217 -15.31 -67.42 -2.20
CA GLY A 217 -16.28 -68.21 -2.95
C GLY A 217 -15.83 -68.56 -4.36
N ALA A 218 -14.95 -69.54 -4.47
CA ALA A 218 -14.85 -70.36 -5.68
C ALA A 218 -16.21 -71.03 -5.96
N PRO A 219 -16.67 -71.10 -7.22
CA PRO A 219 -17.87 -71.87 -7.56
C PRO A 219 -17.52 -73.36 -7.63
N VAL A 220 -17.94 -74.14 -6.65
CA VAL A 220 -17.98 -75.60 -6.80
C VAL A 220 -19.30 -75.95 -7.49
N ARG A 221 -19.22 -76.26 -8.78
CA ARG A 221 -20.25 -77.00 -9.51
C ARG A 221 -19.88 -78.49 -9.49
N PRO A 222 -20.69 -79.37 -8.91
CA PRO A 222 -20.68 -80.77 -9.29
C PRO A 222 -21.65 -81.01 -10.47
N TYR A 223 -21.19 -81.87 -11.38
CA TYR A 223 -21.75 -82.23 -12.68
C TYR A 223 -23.14 -82.92 -12.63
N PRO A 224 -23.86 -82.96 -13.77
CA PRO A 224 -25.03 -83.81 -13.94
C PRO A 224 -24.62 -85.26 -14.25
N GLU A 225 -25.41 -86.25 -13.84
CA GLU A 225 -25.81 -87.36 -14.72
C GLU A 225 -26.87 -88.28 -14.09
N VAL A 226 -27.72 -88.78 -15.01
CA VAL A 226 -28.68 -89.92 -15.02
C VAL A 226 -29.90 -89.92 -14.10
#